data_AF-A0A164MN53-F1
#
_entry.id   AF-A0A164MN53-F1
#
_cell.length_a   1.000
_cell.length_b   1.000
_cell.length_c   1.000
_cell.angle_alpha   90.00
_cell.angle_beta   90.00
_cell.angle_gamma   90.00
#
_symmetry.space_group_name_H-M   'P 1'
#
loop_
_entity.id
_entity.type
_entity.pdbx_description
1 polymer ?
#
loop_
_entity_poly.entity_id
_entity_poly.type
_entity_poly.pdbx_seq_one_letter_code
_entity_poly.pdbx_strand_id
1 'polypeptide(L)'
;MVTPFLKAELTAAVTSLGYTEGNKYFKDQYCLEALKDLIRYLRRDDDTLGIRRELGQMKLVQTNLIPIICEYHSDETLFDVVLRLLVNLTNPTLLLFNEEVPTDKVTRNYYLQHVSHLQSYKPILASDKLWVVLTDKLKLLLVKEPEDRLEDDKLLTERILILIRNILDIPITPEDEKRTDDDASVHDQVLWSMHLSGMEDVIIYLASNENERHFCMHVMEIISLMLREQNPATLAQAAAQRSLAEKQKDTEELVAMVQKESSEREARYKKMTASRSSIFRGTFCVKDVKSISEKNLIVHRTLTDGKPIDFHQNKVAKRKAKNRMPLPNCDVTRKSTLSIRLMLKEFCLQLLNGAYNSLMHIVKDCLIRLKTQDHDETYYLWALKFFMEFNRNSGKFRVELVSETMSVGLFHYIQTQVQTYSESITVDKKKAAVWSRRLHVALRAYQELLMTLNAMDKYGSESIRKSSEVLKSNVFYVPEYRELCLVLLLNYKETQHSLDYLKDLVETNHIFLKLFEQFTKGKRHLIVQNKSKAPQKRKKAKKKKSKSEETSTPPPTFDEIAVEISSALQEQPTLTDDIAPYDAASDLPMDDQNNCSRRPKPIWL
;
A
#
# COMPACT_ATOMS: atom_id res chain seq x y z
N MET A 1 36.16 -4.22 -0.88
CA MET A 1 36.60 -4.72 -2.20
C MET A 1 37.06 -6.16 -2.00
N VAL A 2 36.59 -7.09 -2.83
CA VAL A 2 36.94 -8.52 -2.72
C VAL A 2 38.43 -8.69 -3.06
N THR A 3 39.16 -9.46 -2.25
CA THR A 3 40.58 -9.73 -2.52
C THR A 3 40.71 -10.60 -3.78
N PRO A 4 41.79 -10.46 -4.57
CA PRO A 4 42.01 -11.29 -5.76
C PRO A 4 41.97 -12.80 -5.45
N PHE A 5 42.45 -13.18 -4.26
CA PHE A 5 42.40 -14.55 -3.77
C PHE A 5 40.96 -15.04 -3.56
N LEU A 6 40.14 -14.29 -2.84
CA LEU A 6 38.72 -14.65 -2.63
C LEU A 6 37.95 -14.68 -3.96
N LYS A 7 38.27 -13.79 -4.91
CA LYS A 7 37.68 -13.83 -6.24
C LYS A 7 38.04 -15.11 -7.01
N ALA A 8 39.28 -15.59 -6.88
CA ALA A 8 39.71 -16.84 -7.50
C ALA A 8 39.00 -18.05 -6.86
N GLU A 9 38.86 -18.07 -5.53
CA GLU A 9 38.09 -19.11 -4.82
C GLU A 9 36.61 -19.14 -5.24
N LEU A 10 35.97 -17.97 -5.33
CA LEU A 10 34.58 -17.87 -5.80
C LEU A 10 34.45 -18.35 -7.23
N THR A 11 35.38 -17.95 -8.11
CA THR A 11 35.38 -18.42 -9.51
C THR A 11 35.50 -19.94 -9.58
N ALA A 12 36.43 -20.53 -8.81
CA ALA A 12 36.63 -21.96 -8.76
C ALA A 12 35.36 -22.70 -8.30
N ALA A 13 34.72 -22.20 -7.22
CA ALA A 13 33.47 -22.75 -6.71
C ALA A 13 32.32 -22.66 -7.72
N VAL A 14 32.23 -21.56 -8.49
CA VAL A 14 31.20 -21.40 -9.54
C VAL A 14 31.47 -22.32 -10.73
N THR A 15 32.73 -22.52 -11.12
CA THR A 15 33.09 -23.43 -12.22
C THR A 15 32.87 -24.89 -11.88
N SER A 16 32.99 -25.28 -10.61
CA SER A 16 32.72 -26.66 -10.14
C SER A 16 31.23 -26.96 -9.94
N LEU A 17 30.31 -26.10 -10.40
CA LEU A 17 28.88 -26.38 -10.34
C LEU A 17 28.40 -27.23 -11.51
N GLY A 18 28.99 -27.04 -12.68
CA GLY A 18 28.55 -27.66 -13.92
C GLY A 18 28.58 -26.71 -15.11
N TYR A 19 27.98 -27.16 -16.21
CA TYR A 19 27.90 -26.40 -17.45
C TYR A 19 26.63 -26.74 -18.22
N THR A 20 26.21 -25.83 -19.09
CA THR A 20 25.11 -26.04 -20.02
C THR A 20 25.66 -26.47 -21.38
N GLU A 21 25.22 -27.61 -21.89
CA GLU A 21 25.53 -28.07 -23.24
C GLU A 21 24.21 -28.27 -24.02
N GLY A 22 24.00 -27.42 -25.02
CA GLY A 22 22.73 -27.33 -25.73
C GLY A 22 21.60 -26.85 -24.82
N ASN A 23 20.57 -27.68 -24.67
CA ASN A 23 19.38 -27.39 -23.85
C ASN A 23 19.35 -28.14 -22.51
N LYS A 24 20.47 -28.75 -22.10
CA LYS A 24 20.56 -29.53 -20.87
C LYS A 24 21.74 -29.05 -20.02
N TYR A 25 21.53 -29.01 -18.71
CA TYR A 25 22.56 -28.71 -17.73
C TYR A 25 23.18 -30.00 -17.21
N PHE A 26 24.51 -30.01 -17.11
CA PHE A 26 25.27 -31.12 -16.56
C PHE A 26 25.94 -30.66 -15.27
N LYS A 27 25.48 -31.20 -14.13
CA LYS A 27 26.09 -30.93 -12.82
C LYS A 27 27.42 -31.67 -12.68
N ASP A 28 28.39 -31.01 -12.05
CA ASP A 28 29.68 -31.63 -11.68
C ASP A 28 29.50 -32.55 -10.44
N GLN A 29 30.48 -33.43 -10.21
CA GLN A 29 30.50 -34.38 -9.09
C GLN A 29 30.46 -33.67 -7.73
N TYR A 30 31.09 -32.50 -7.61
CA TYR A 30 31.19 -31.71 -6.37
C TYR A 30 30.20 -30.54 -6.30
N CYS A 31 29.13 -30.58 -7.10
CA CYS A 31 28.16 -29.49 -7.20
C CYS A 31 27.53 -29.13 -5.84
N LEU A 32 27.14 -30.14 -5.05
CA LEU A 32 26.48 -29.92 -3.76
C LEU A 32 27.41 -29.26 -2.74
N GLU A 33 28.67 -29.71 -2.67
CA GLU A 33 29.70 -29.16 -1.81
C GLU A 33 30.01 -27.72 -2.19
N ALA A 34 30.19 -27.46 -3.49
CA ALA A 34 30.43 -26.12 -4.01
C ALA A 34 29.28 -25.15 -3.70
N LEU A 35 28.02 -25.58 -3.82
CA LEU A 35 26.87 -24.76 -3.43
C LEU A 35 26.86 -24.46 -1.92
N LYS A 36 27.18 -25.46 -1.08
CA LYS A 36 27.32 -25.25 0.37
C LYS A 36 28.46 -24.28 0.70
N ASP A 37 29.56 -24.31 -0.04
CA ASP A 37 30.66 -23.34 0.09
C ASP A 37 30.23 -21.93 -0.29
N LEU A 38 29.46 -21.75 -1.38
CA LEU A 38 28.90 -20.46 -1.75
C LEU A 38 28.02 -19.86 -0.64
N ILE A 39 27.21 -20.68 0.04
CA ILE A 39 26.47 -20.23 1.23
C ILE A 39 27.41 -19.80 2.35
N ARG A 40 28.50 -20.55 2.60
CA ARG A 40 29.50 -20.20 3.63
C ARG A 40 30.20 -18.88 3.29
N TYR A 41 30.52 -18.63 2.02
CA TYR A 41 31.07 -17.35 1.59
C TYR A 41 30.08 -16.21 1.82
N LEU A 42 28.82 -16.35 1.40
CA LEU A 42 27.79 -15.32 1.58
C LEU A 42 27.49 -15.00 3.06
N ARG A 43 27.71 -15.95 3.99
CA ARG A 43 27.62 -15.68 5.44
C ARG A 43 28.75 -14.78 5.98
N ARG A 44 29.86 -14.68 5.25
CA ARG A 44 31.01 -13.82 5.58
C ARG A 44 31.01 -12.51 4.77
N ASP A 45 29.95 -12.24 4.02
CA ASP A 45 29.83 -11.03 3.23
C ASP A 45 29.76 -9.81 4.15
N ASP A 46 30.52 -8.77 3.82
CA ASP A 46 30.64 -7.55 4.63
C ASP A 46 29.57 -6.51 4.24
N ASP A 47 29.55 -5.35 4.91
CA ASP A 47 28.68 -4.22 4.55
C ASP A 47 28.93 -3.72 3.11
N THR A 48 30.06 -4.11 2.51
CA THR A 48 30.33 -3.82 1.12
C THR A 48 29.69 -4.81 0.19
N LEU A 49 28.99 -5.86 0.63
CA LEU A 49 28.35 -6.87 -0.22
C LEU A 49 29.28 -7.40 -1.33
N GLY A 50 30.57 -7.52 -1.02
CA GLY A 50 31.61 -7.82 -1.99
C GLY A 50 31.37 -9.14 -2.70
N ILE A 51 31.07 -10.19 -1.93
CA ILE A 51 30.90 -11.55 -2.42
C ILE A 51 29.67 -11.63 -3.30
N ARG A 52 28.53 -11.11 -2.82
CA ARG A 52 27.27 -11.07 -3.56
C ARG A 52 27.38 -10.34 -4.90
N ARG A 53 28.11 -9.23 -4.94
CA ARG A 53 28.33 -8.50 -6.19
C ARG A 53 29.19 -9.29 -7.18
N GLU A 54 30.25 -9.95 -6.72
CA GLU A 54 31.08 -10.78 -7.60
C GLU A 54 30.27 -11.95 -8.16
N LEU A 55 29.46 -12.62 -7.34
CA LEU A 55 28.55 -13.70 -7.81
C LEU A 55 27.53 -13.20 -8.84
N GLY A 56 27.02 -11.98 -8.66
CA GLY A 56 26.14 -11.35 -9.66
C GLY A 56 26.86 -10.99 -10.95
N GLN A 57 28.12 -10.55 -10.88
CA GLN A 57 28.94 -10.31 -12.06
C GLN A 57 29.25 -11.60 -12.83
N MET A 58 29.42 -12.72 -12.12
CA MET A 58 29.57 -14.06 -12.70
C MET A 58 28.25 -14.64 -13.24
N LYS A 59 27.11 -13.95 -13.03
CA LYS A 59 25.77 -14.40 -13.44
C LYS A 59 25.38 -15.77 -12.89
N LEU A 60 25.80 -16.08 -11.66
CA LEU A 60 25.59 -17.38 -11.01
C LEU A 60 24.12 -17.84 -11.05
N VAL A 61 23.18 -16.93 -10.80
CA VAL A 61 21.74 -17.23 -10.82
C VAL A 61 21.32 -17.71 -12.21
N GLN A 62 21.69 -16.96 -13.24
CA GLN A 62 21.28 -17.22 -14.61
C GLN A 62 21.94 -18.46 -15.22
N THR A 63 23.23 -18.67 -14.95
CA THR A 63 24.02 -19.72 -15.63
C THR A 63 23.91 -21.08 -14.96
N ASN A 64 23.78 -21.13 -13.63
CA ASN A 64 23.85 -22.39 -12.87
C ASN A 64 22.62 -22.62 -11.99
N LEU A 65 22.22 -21.67 -11.12
CA LEU A 65 21.19 -21.97 -10.11
C LEU A 65 19.82 -22.26 -10.71
N ILE A 66 19.38 -21.48 -11.72
CA ILE A 66 18.09 -21.69 -12.38
C ILE A 66 18.07 -23.00 -13.18
N PRO A 67 19.08 -23.33 -14.00
CA PRO A 67 19.15 -24.66 -14.62
C PRO A 67 19.16 -25.81 -13.59
N ILE A 68 19.95 -25.71 -12.50
CA ILE A 68 20.02 -26.77 -11.49
C ILE A 68 18.67 -27.00 -10.83
N ILE A 69 17.99 -25.94 -10.36
CA ILE A 69 16.69 -26.09 -9.68
C ILE A 69 15.61 -26.61 -10.64
N CYS A 70 15.67 -26.25 -11.92
CA CYS A 70 14.69 -26.71 -12.92
C CYS A 70 14.94 -28.14 -13.42
N GLU A 71 16.17 -28.63 -13.45
CA GLU A 71 16.49 -29.97 -13.98
C GLU A 71 16.68 -31.03 -12.90
N TYR A 72 17.08 -30.64 -11.68
CA TYR A 72 17.43 -31.57 -10.60
C TYR A 72 16.58 -31.38 -9.34
N HIS A 73 15.36 -30.81 -9.45
CA HIS A 73 14.44 -30.61 -8.31
C HIS A 73 14.01 -31.90 -7.60
N SER A 74 14.17 -33.07 -8.20
CA SER A 74 13.89 -34.35 -7.56
C SER A 74 14.87 -34.70 -6.43
N ASP A 75 16.07 -34.11 -6.44
CA ASP A 75 17.04 -34.24 -5.34
C ASP A 75 16.72 -33.19 -4.27
N GLU A 76 16.02 -33.60 -3.20
CA GLU A 76 15.56 -32.71 -2.13
C GLU A 76 16.71 -31.94 -1.46
N THR A 77 17.88 -32.59 -1.30
CA THR A 77 19.02 -31.97 -0.64
C THR A 77 19.65 -30.88 -1.51
N LEU A 78 19.76 -31.14 -2.81
CA LEU A 78 20.25 -30.18 -3.78
C LEU A 78 19.25 -29.03 -3.95
N PHE A 79 17.96 -29.34 -4.02
CA PHE A 79 16.87 -28.37 -4.12
C PHE A 79 16.90 -27.39 -2.94
N ASP A 80 16.99 -27.87 -1.69
CA ASP A 80 17.05 -26.99 -0.51
C ASP A 80 18.26 -26.06 -0.55
N VAL A 81 19.45 -26.57 -0.89
CA VAL A 81 20.68 -25.76 -0.93
C VAL A 81 20.59 -24.69 -2.03
N VAL A 82 20.08 -25.03 -3.22
CA VAL A 82 19.90 -24.07 -4.32
C VAL A 82 18.84 -23.04 -3.97
N LEU A 83 17.71 -23.46 -3.38
CA LEU A 83 16.66 -22.56 -2.92
C LEU A 83 17.19 -21.55 -1.90
N ARG A 84 17.99 -22.00 -0.93
CA ARG A 84 18.63 -21.12 0.07
C ARG A 84 19.56 -20.10 -0.57
N LEU A 85 20.32 -20.48 -1.61
CA LEU A 85 21.14 -19.55 -2.37
C LEU A 85 20.30 -18.55 -3.15
N LEU A 86 19.23 -19.01 -3.82
CA LEU A 86 18.31 -18.13 -4.56
C LEU A 86 17.64 -17.11 -3.63
N VAL A 87 17.08 -17.56 -2.50
CA VAL A 87 16.51 -16.67 -1.47
C VAL A 87 17.54 -15.65 -1.02
N ASN A 88 18.75 -16.11 -0.67
CA ASN A 88 19.80 -15.21 -0.21
C ASN A 88 20.17 -14.18 -1.28
N LEU A 89 20.43 -14.60 -2.52
CA LEU A 89 20.87 -13.75 -3.64
C LEU A 89 19.78 -12.80 -4.15
N THR A 90 18.51 -13.09 -3.89
CA THR A 90 17.36 -12.26 -4.29
C THR A 90 16.87 -11.30 -3.20
N ASN A 91 17.53 -11.27 -2.03
CA ASN A 91 17.14 -10.37 -0.95
C ASN A 91 17.05 -8.90 -1.41
N PRO A 92 16.00 -8.16 -1.00
CA PRO A 92 15.86 -6.75 -1.32
C PRO A 92 17.09 -5.96 -0.93
N THR A 93 17.58 -5.10 -1.83
CA THR A 93 18.80 -4.34 -1.57
C THR A 93 18.63 -3.42 -0.37
N LEU A 94 17.45 -2.82 -0.19
CA LEU A 94 17.18 -1.98 0.98
C LEU A 94 17.37 -2.72 2.30
N LEU A 95 16.93 -3.97 2.40
CA LEU A 95 17.11 -4.79 3.59
C LEU A 95 18.60 -5.00 3.93
N LEU A 96 19.43 -5.22 2.90
CA LEU A 96 20.88 -5.39 3.07
C LEU A 96 21.61 -4.10 3.48
N PHE A 97 20.98 -2.94 3.31
CA PHE A 97 21.50 -1.63 3.70
C PHE A 97 20.68 -0.99 4.85
N ASN A 98 20.12 -1.81 5.74
CA ASN A 98 19.38 -1.37 6.94
C ASN A 98 18.20 -0.42 6.64
N GLU A 99 17.50 -0.69 5.53
CA GLU A 99 16.36 0.08 5.02
C GLU A 99 16.69 1.52 4.59
N GLU A 100 17.97 1.82 4.38
CA GLU A 100 18.43 3.16 4.00
C GLU A 100 19.14 3.14 2.65
N VAL A 101 18.88 4.17 1.83
CA VAL A 101 19.65 4.37 0.60
C VAL A 101 20.94 5.10 0.96
N PRO A 102 22.13 4.52 0.68
CA PRO A 102 23.38 5.15 1.05
C PRO A 102 23.56 6.53 0.40
N THR A 103 24.10 7.46 1.19
CA THR A 103 24.38 8.85 0.79
C THR A 103 25.81 9.03 0.30
N ASP A 104 26.75 8.24 0.83
CA ASP A 104 28.14 8.23 0.37
C ASP A 104 28.23 7.69 -1.06
N LYS A 105 29.13 8.28 -1.85
CA LYS A 105 29.23 7.99 -3.29
C LYS A 105 29.65 6.54 -3.56
N VAL A 106 30.57 6.00 -2.76
CA VAL A 106 31.12 4.66 -2.98
C VAL A 106 30.09 3.60 -2.58
N THR A 107 29.51 3.72 -1.39
CA THR A 107 28.47 2.79 -0.92
C THR A 107 27.19 2.89 -1.75
N ARG A 108 26.85 4.07 -2.27
CA ARG A 108 25.74 4.22 -3.22
C ARG A 108 26.01 3.49 -4.54
N ASN A 109 27.23 3.51 -5.05
CA ASN A 109 27.57 2.74 -6.26
C ASN A 109 27.42 1.24 -6.01
N TYR A 110 27.82 0.76 -4.83
CA TYR A 110 27.64 -0.62 -4.41
C TYR A 110 26.16 -1.03 -4.33
N TYR A 111 25.34 -0.17 -3.74
CA TYR A 111 23.88 -0.32 -3.70
C TYR A 111 23.30 -0.44 -5.12
N LEU A 112 23.63 0.52 -6.00
CA LEU A 112 23.11 0.54 -7.38
C LEU A 112 23.60 -0.66 -8.21
N GLN A 113 24.84 -1.10 -8.01
CA GLN A 113 25.37 -2.29 -8.68
C GLN A 113 24.60 -3.54 -8.26
N HIS A 114 24.28 -3.69 -6.97
CA HIS A 114 23.48 -4.82 -6.51
C HIS A 114 22.05 -4.78 -7.06
N VAL A 115 21.41 -3.61 -7.06
CA VAL A 115 20.07 -3.42 -7.69
C VAL A 115 20.11 -3.83 -9.16
N SER A 116 21.15 -3.44 -9.90
CA SER A 116 21.33 -3.82 -11.30
C SER A 116 21.46 -5.33 -11.49
N HIS A 117 22.15 -6.03 -10.58
CA HIS A 117 22.21 -7.50 -10.62
C HIS A 117 20.83 -8.13 -10.37
N LEU A 118 20.08 -7.68 -9.36
CA LEU A 118 18.71 -8.16 -9.12
C LEU A 118 17.81 -7.94 -10.34
N GLN A 119 17.90 -6.76 -10.97
CA GLN A 119 17.19 -6.45 -12.21
C GLN A 119 17.55 -7.42 -13.35
N SER A 120 18.81 -7.85 -13.43
CA SER A 120 19.25 -8.86 -14.40
C SER A 120 18.78 -10.28 -14.08
N TYR A 121 18.39 -10.56 -12.83
CA TYR A 121 17.85 -11.86 -12.42
C TYR A 121 16.36 -11.99 -12.79
N LYS A 122 15.58 -10.92 -12.60
CA LYS A 122 14.10 -10.95 -12.74
C LYS A 122 13.60 -11.57 -14.06
N PRO A 123 14.16 -11.25 -15.25
CA PRO A 123 13.72 -11.87 -16.50
C PRO A 123 13.98 -13.38 -16.57
N ILE A 124 15.06 -13.88 -15.95
CA ILE A 124 15.37 -15.32 -15.93
C ILE A 124 14.50 -16.04 -14.88
N LEU A 125 14.16 -15.34 -13.80
CA LEU A 125 13.23 -15.81 -12.77
C LEU A 125 11.76 -15.82 -13.25
N ALA A 126 11.45 -15.21 -14.40
CA ALA A 126 10.17 -15.32 -15.09
C ALA A 126 10.05 -16.59 -15.96
N SER A 127 10.81 -17.65 -15.64
CA SER A 127 10.78 -18.91 -16.38
C SER A 127 9.59 -19.78 -15.97
N ASP A 128 8.76 -20.19 -16.93
CA ASP A 128 7.60 -21.07 -16.68
C ASP A 128 8.00 -22.37 -15.95
N LYS A 129 9.15 -22.96 -16.30
CA LYS A 129 9.65 -24.19 -15.66
C LYS A 129 9.93 -23.99 -14.18
N LEU A 130 10.51 -22.85 -13.80
CA LEU A 130 10.79 -22.53 -12.40
C LEU A 130 9.49 -22.47 -11.59
N TRP A 131 8.50 -21.75 -12.11
CA TRP A 131 7.21 -21.59 -11.44
C TRP A 131 6.46 -22.91 -11.29
N VAL A 132 6.46 -23.77 -12.31
CA VAL A 132 5.90 -25.13 -12.20
C VAL A 132 6.58 -25.92 -11.08
N VAL A 133 7.92 -25.94 -11.04
CA VAL A 133 8.68 -26.64 -10.00
C VAL A 133 8.36 -26.12 -8.59
N LEU A 134 8.31 -24.79 -8.41
CA LEU A 134 7.98 -24.19 -7.12
C LEU A 134 6.55 -24.49 -6.69
N THR A 135 5.59 -24.39 -7.62
CA THR A 135 4.17 -24.69 -7.36
C THR A 135 3.97 -26.15 -7.00
N ASP A 136 4.57 -27.08 -7.75
CA ASP A 136 4.46 -28.52 -7.49
C ASP A 136 5.05 -28.88 -6.13
N LYS A 137 6.20 -28.30 -5.77
CA LYS A 137 6.80 -28.50 -4.44
C LYS A 137 5.92 -27.96 -3.31
N LEU A 138 5.34 -26.77 -3.46
CA LEU A 138 4.39 -26.25 -2.48
C LEU A 138 3.15 -27.11 -2.36
N LYS A 139 2.56 -27.55 -3.48
CA LYS A 139 1.40 -28.46 -3.48
C LYS A 139 1.71 -29.74 -2.73
N LEU A 140 2.86 -30.37 -2.99
CA LEU A 140 3.29 -31.58 -2.28
C LEU A 140 3.43 -31.37 -0.75
N LEU A 141 3.93 -30.21 -0.32
CA LEU A 141 4.07 -29.88 1.10
C LEU A 141 2.72 -29.59 1.76
N LEU A 142 1.82 -28.88 1.06
CA LEU A 142 0.52 -28.46 1.57
C LEU A 142 -0.56 -29.55 1.54
N VAL A 143 -0.36 -30.62 0.76
CA VAL A 143 -1.21 -31.83 0.79
C VAL A 143 -1.13 -32.54 2.14
N LYS A 144 0.00 -32.44 2.85
CA LYS A 144 0.15 -33.00 4.20
C LYS A 144 -0.70 -32.19 5.20
N GLU A 145 -1.32 -32.89 6.15
CA GLU A 145 -2.02 -32.22 7.25
C GLU A 145 -1.05 -31.32 8.04
N PRO A 146 -1.47 -30.14 8.53
CA PRO A 146 -0.60 -29.20 9.25
C PRO A 146 0.16 -29.80 10.44
N GLU A 147 -0.45 -30.79 11.09
CA GLU A 147 0.07 -31.54 12.24
C GLU A 147 1.17 -32.52 11.85
N ASP A 148 1.06 -33.12 10.66
CA ASP A 148 2.01 -34.12 10.13
C ASP A 148 3.25 -33.48 9.49
N ARG A 149 3.23 -32.15 9.26
CA ARG A 149 4.35 -31.43 8.66
C ARG A 149 5.49 -31.24 9.66
N LEU A 150 6.65 -31.77 9.28
CA LEU A 150 7.89 -31.58 10.02
C LEU A 150 8.33 -30.10 10.01
N GLU A 151 9.21 -29.73 10.92
CA GLU A 151 9.78 -28.38 10.96
C GLU A 151 10.52 -28.05 9.64
N ASP A 152 11.23 -29.02 9.06
CA ASP A 152 11.89 -28.87 7.77
C ASP A 152 10.90 -28.60 6.63
N ASP A 153 9.71 -29.23 6.63
CA ASP A 153 8.64 -28.98 5.64
C ASP A 153 8.12 -27.53 5.75
N LYS A 154 7.98 -27.03 6.99
CA LYS A 154 7.54 -25.66 7.27
C LYS A 154 8.58 -24.63 6.83
N LEU A 155 9.86 -24.87 7.15
CA LEU A 155 10.99 -24.03 6.71
C LEU A 155 11.14 -24.04 5.19
N LEU A 156 10.89 -25.17 4.53
CA LEU A 156 10.94 -25.26 3.07
C LEU A 156 9.81 -24.45 2.43
N THR A 157 8.59 -24.59 2.94
CA THR A 157 7.43 -23.77 2.53
C THR A 157 7.74 -22.29 2.68
N GLU A 158 8.22 -21.87 3.86
CA GLU A 158 8.59 -20.48 4.13
C GLU A 158 9.65 -19.95 3.16
N ARG A 159 10.71 -20.73 2.90
CA ARG A 159 11.76 -20.34 1.93
C ARG A 159 11.22 -20.16 0.52
N ILE A 160 10.29 -21.01 0.08
CA ILE A 160 9.66 -20.85 -1.24
C ILE A 160 8.85 -19.55 -1.27
N LEU A 161 8.04 -19.26 -0.24
CA LEU A 161 7.27 -18.02 -0.16
C LEU A 161 8.16 -16.77 -0.13
N ILE A 162 9.28 -16.81 0.62
CA ILE A 162 10.26 -15.71 0.63
C ILE A 162 10.89 -15.53 -0.75
N LEU A 163 11.20 -16.61 -1.47
CA LEU A 163 11.73 -16.51 -2.84
C LEU A 163 10.70 -15.83 -3.77
N ILE A 164 9.44 -16.25 -3.73
CA ILE A 164 8.36 -15.65 -4.52
C ILE A 164 8.24 -14.15 -4.21
N ARG A 165 8.21 -13.80 -2.92
CA ARG A 165 8.18 -12.41 -2.46
C ARG A 165 9.37 -11.61 -2.99
N ASN A 166 10.57 -12.15 -2.85
CA ASN A 166 11.80 -11.53 -3.33
C ASN A 166 11.76 -11.29 -4.85
N ILE A 167 11.32 -12.27 -5.64
CA ILE A 167 11.22 -12.15 -7.11
C ILE A 167 10.28 -11.01 -7.49
N LEU A 168 9.11 -10.92 -6.83
CA LEU A 168 8.12 -9.88 -7.11
C LEU A 168 8.64 -8.49 -6.73
N ASP A 169 9.34 -8.37 -5.59
CA ASP A 169 9.86 -7.12 -5.05
C ASP A 169 10.89 -6.42 -5.96
N ILE A 170 11.71 -7.21 -6.69
CA ILE A 170 12.81 -6.66 -7.52
C ILE A 170 12.35 -5.43 -8.31
N PRO A 171 12.96 -4.25 -8.09
CA PRO A 171 12.54 -3.00 -8.71
C PRO A 171 12.89 -3.01 -10.20
N ILE A 172 11.97 -2.59 -11.07
CA ILE A 172 12.22 -2.44 -12.50
C ILE A 172 12.29 -0.95 -12.81
N THR A 173 13.32 -0.52 -13.52
CA THR A 173 13.38 0.85 -14.05
C THR A 173 12.63 0.90 -15.38
N PRO A 174 11.58 1.73 -15.53
CA PRO A 174 10.83 1.84 -16.79
C PRO A 174 11.73 2.29 -17.96
N GLU A 175 12.72 3.12 -17.67
CA GLU A 175 13.68 3.66 -18.65
C GLU A 175 14.58 2.57 -19.26
N ASP A 176 14.88 1.51 -18.49
CA ASP A 176 15.73 0.40 -18.93
C ASP A 176 14.96 -0.61 -19.79
N GLU A 177 13.64 -0.68 -19.62
CA GLU A 177 12.81 -1.70 -20.26
C GLU A 177 12.60 -1.44 -21.77
N LYS A 178 12.62 -0.17 -22.21
CA LYS A 178 12.42 0.26 -23.61
C LYS A 178 11.21 -0.39 -24.30
N ARG A 179 10.19 -0.79 -23.53
CA ARG A 179 8.94 -1.40 -23.99
C ARG A 179 7.83 -0.36 -24.03
N THR A 180 6.89 -0.52 -24.95
CA THR A 180 5.67 0.30 -24.97
C THR A 180 4.69 -0.18 -23.90
N ASP A 181 3.69 0.63 -23.57
CA ASP A 181 2.68 0.28 -22.56
C ASP A 181 1.86 -0.96 -22.93
N ASP A 182 1.76 -1.31 -24.22
CA ASP A 182 1.06 -2.51 -24.70
C ASP A 182 1.91 -3.80 -24.63
N ASP A 183 3.22 -3.70 -24.40
CA ASP A 183 4.10 -4.86 -24.23
C ASP A 183 4.10 -5.36 -22.78
N ALA A 184 4.09 -6.69 -22.60
CA ALA A 184 4.20 -7.30 -21.28
C ALA A 184 5.52 -6.94 -20.61
N SER A 185 5.43 -6.24 -19.48
CA SER A 185 6.58 -5.96 -18.61
C SER A 185 7.25 -7.24 -18.12
N VAL A 186 8.50 -7.16 -17.66
CA VAL A 186 9.13 -8.26 -16.91
C VAL A 186 8.30 -8.63 -15.67
N HIS A 187 7.67 -7.67 -15.00
CA HIS A 187 6.79 -7.99 -13.86
C HIS A 187 5.54 -8.75 -14.33
N ASP A 188 4.91 -8.27 -15.39
CA ASP A 188 3.78 -8.93 -16.07
C ASP A 188 4.12 -10.36 -16.53
N GLN A 189 5.34 -10.60 -17.03
CA GLN A 189 5.82 -11.94 -17.40
C GLN A 189 5.90 -12.87 -16.19
N VAL A 190 6.40 -12.38 -15.05
CA VAL A 190 6.41 -13.14 -13.79
C VAL A 190 4.98 -13.49 -13.37
N LEU A 191 4.05 -12.52 -13.40
CA LEU A 191 2.65 -12.76 -13.06
C LEU A 191 1.99 -13.78 -14.01
N TRP A 192 2.35 -13.74 -15.28
CA TRP A 192 1.86 -14.70 -16.27
C TRP A 192 2.38 -16.13 -16.01
N SER A 193 3.67 -16.29 -15.72
CA SER A 193 4.24 -17.60 -15.36
C SER A 193 3.66 -18.14 -14.04
N MET A 194 3.41 -17.25 -13.07
CA MET A 194 2.68 -17.61 -11.83
C MET A 194 1.30 -18.17 -12.14
N HIS A 195 0.53 -17.48 -12.98
CA HIS A 195 -0.80 -17.90 -13.42
C HIS A 195 -0.75 -19.28 -14.13
N LEU A 196 0.13 -19.45 -15.12
CA LEU A 196 0.26 -20.70 -15.87
C LEU A 196 0.63 -21.90 -14.98
N SER A 197 1.42 -21.68 -13.93
CA SER A 197 1.79 -22.74 -12.98
C SER A 197 0.67 -23.10 -11.98
N GLY A 198 -0.38 -22.27 -11.86
CA GLY A 198 -1.40 -22.40 -10.82
C GLY A 198 -0.90 -22.00 -9.43
N MET A 199 0.09 -21.11 -9.34
CA MET A 199 0.60 -20.59 -8.06
C MET A 199 -0.46 -19.72 -7.36
N GLU A 200 -1.27 -18.99 -8.11
CA GLU A 200 -2.31 -18.12 -7.58
C GLU A 200 -3.35 -18.87 -6.73
N ASP A 201 -3.74 -20.08 -7.15
CA ASP A 201 -4.66 -20.95 -6.39
C ASP A 201 -4.03 -21.38 -5.06
N VAL A 202 -2.72 -21.65 -5.05
CA VAL A 202 -1.97 -22.00 -3.84
C VAL A 202 -1.92 -20.81 -2.87
N ILE A 203 -1.70 -19.60 -3.38
CA ILE A 203 -1.72 -18.37 -2.56
C ILE A 203 -3.12 -18.12 -1.99
N ILE A 204 -4.19 -18.31 -2.77
CA ILE A 204 -5.57 -18.20 -2.30
C ILE A 204 -5.87 -19.25 -1.22
N TYR A 205 -5.43 -20.49 -1.42
CA TYR A 205 -5.57 -21.55 -0.42
C TYR A 205 -4.89 -21.17 0.91
N LEU A 206 -3.64 -20.70 0.86
CA LEU A 206 -2.91 -20.23 2.04
C LEU A 206 -3.59 -19.04 2.72
N ALA A 207 -4.19 -18.13 1.95
CA ALA A 207 -4.93 -16.98 2.47
C ALA A 207 -6.26 -17.38 3.13
N SER A 208 -6.88 -18.47 2.69
CA SER A 208 -8.20 -18.91 3.16
C SER A 208 -8.14 -19.85 4.36
N ASN A 209 -7.01 -20.54 4.56
CA ASN A 209 -6.87 -21.58 5.57
C ASN A 209 -6.29 -21.03 6.88
N GLU A 210 -7.08 -21.04 7.95
CA GLU A 210 -6.67 -20.53 9.27
C GLU A 210 -5.50 -21.31 9.89
N ASN A 211 -5.36 -22.59 9.55
CA ASN A 211 -4.27 -23.44 10.04
C ASN A 211 -2.90 -22.98 9.50
N GLU A 212 -2.89 -22.25 8.39
CA GLU A 212 -1.69 -21.71 7.73
C GLU A 212 -1.35 -20.28 8.19
N ARG A 213 -1.93 -19.81 9.31
CA ARG A 213 -1.74 -18.45 9.83
C ARG A 213 -0.28 -17.99 9.95
N HIS A 214 0.67 -18.92 10.15
CA HIS A 214 2.09 -18.59 10.27
C HIS A 214 2.67 -18.00 8.98
N PHE A 215 2.04 -18.26 7.83
CA PHE A 215 2.44 -17.73 6.53
C PHE A 215 1.68 -16.45 6.13
N CYS A 216 0.75 -15.95 6.95
CA CYS A 216 -0.14 -14.85 6.56
C CYS A 216 0.59 -13.56 6.14
N MET A 217 1.71 -13.23 6.80
CA MET A 217 2.52 -12.06 6.45
C MET A 217 3.16 -12.21 5.08
N HIS A 218 3.75 -13.39 4.80
CA HIS A 218 4.34 -13.70 3.50
C HIS A 218 3.28 -13.64 2.38
N VAL A 219 2.09 -14.20 2.64
CA VAL A 219 0.96 -14.17 1.70
C VAL A 219 0.52 -12.72 1.43
N MET A 220 0.39 -11.89 2.47
CA MET A 220 0.02 -10.48 2.34
C MET A 220 1.04 -9.67 1.52
N GLU A 221 2.34 -9.90 1.75
CA GLU A 221 3.42 -9.30 0.97
C GLU A 221 3.36 -9.71 -0.51
N ILE A 222 3.21 -11.01 -0.78
CA ILE A 222 3.11 -11.55 -2.14
C ILE A 222 1.92 -10.93 -2.87
N ILE A 223 0.73 -10.94 -2.26
CA ILE A 223 -0.49 -10.37 -2.85
C ILE A 223 -0.30 -8.87 -3.15
N SER A 224 0.30 -8.13 -2.20
CA SER A 224 0.54 -6.70 -2.38
C SER A 224 1.51 -6.44 -3.53
N LEU A 225 2.57 -7.23 -3.63
CA LEU A 225 3.57 -7.10 -4.69
C LEU A 225 3.04 -7.56 -6.06
N MET A 226 2.12 -8.53 -6.12
CA MET A 226 1.45 -8.94 -7.37
C MET A 226 0.62 -7.80 -7.96
N LEU A 227 0.04 -6.95 -7.12
CA LEU A 227 -0.93 -5.93 -7.49
C LEU A 227 -0.35 -4.50 -7.44
N ARG A 228 0.93 -4.34 -7.07
CA ARG A 228 1.55 -3.03 -6.76
C ARG A 228 1.53 -2.02 -7.91
N GLU A 229 1.58 -2.49 -9.15
CA GLU A 229 1.63 -1.63 -10.36
C GLU A 229 0.23 -1.34 -10.93
N GLN A 230 -0.81 -1.96 -10.36
CA GLN A 230 -2.19 -1.87 -10.83
C GLN A 230 -2.97 -0.75 -10.13
N ASN A 231 -3.85 -0.08 -10.88
CA ASN A 231 -4.85 0.80 -10.31
C ASN A 231 -6.15 0.02 -10.05
N PRO A 232 -6.63 -0.07 -8.77
CA PRO A 232 -7.78 -0.90 -8.41
C PRO A 232 -9.06 -0.54 -9.17
N ALA A 233 -9.32 0.76 -9.37
CA ALA A 233 -10.52 1.22 -10.06
C ALA A 233 -10.54 0.80 -11.53
N THR A 234 -9.38 0.90 -12.20
CA THR A 234 -9.25 0.48 -13.61
C THR A 234 -9.26 -1.04 -13.76
N LEU A 235 -8.71 -1.77 -12.79
CA LEU A 235 -8.69 -3.22 -12.79
C LEU A 235 -10.08 -3.80 -12.59
N ALA A 236 -10.86 -3.24 -11.65
CA ALA A 236 -12.25 -3.64 -11.39
C ALA A 236 -13.14 -3.50 -12.63
N GLN A 237 -12.89 -2.46 -13.45
CA GLN A 237 -13.63 -2.19 -14.68
C GLN A 237 -13.16 -3.02 -15.88
N ALA A 238 -12.02 -3.72 -15.79
CA ALA A 238 -11.51 -4.52 -16.91
C ALA A 238 -12.51 -5.61 -17.30
N ALA A 239 -12.87 -5.68 -18.58
CA ALA A 239 -13.81 -6.66 -19.12
C ALA A 239 -13.26 -7.28 -20.40
N ALA A 240 -13.60 -8.55 -20.64
CA ALA A 240 -13.13 -9.30 -21.81
C ALA A 240 -13.58 -8.66 -23.13
N GLN A 241 -14.74 -8.01 -23.12
CA GLN A 241 -15.16 -7.11 -24.19
C GLN A 241 -14.98 -5.67 -23.73
N ARG A 242 -14.16 -4.90 -24.46
CA ARG A 242 -14.13 -3.44 -24.29
C ARG A 242 -15.54 -2.93 -24.50
N SER A 243 -16.10 -2.24 -23.51
CA SER A 243 -17.39 -1.60 -23.71
C SER A 243 -17.26 -0.53 -24.80
N LEU A 244 -18.31 -0.31 -25.60
CA LEU A 244 -18.33 0.77 -26.58
C LEU A 244 -18.00 2.12 -25.92
N ALA A 245 -18.43 2.30 -24.67
CA ALA A 245 -18.15 3.47 -23.84
C ALA A 245 -16.67 3.61 -23.48
N GLU A 246 -15.98 2.51 -23.10
CA GLU A 246 -14.54 2.53 -22.81
C GLU A 246 -13.74 2.89 -24.06
N LYS A 247 -14.08 2.28 -25.20
CA LYS A 247 -13.42 2.61 -26.48
C LYS A 247 -13.63 4.07 -26.87
N GLN A 248 -14.85 4.59 -26.73
CA GLN A 248 -15.14 6.00 -26.98
C GLN A 248 -14.35 6.92 -26.04
N LYS A 249 -14.36 6.62 -24.75
CA LYS A 249 -13.62 7.39 -23.74
C LYS A 249 -12.11 7.40 -24.01
N ASP A 250 -11.52 6.26 -24.32
CA ASP A 250 -10.09 6.17 -24.69
C ASP A 250 -9.78 7.00 -25.94
N THR A 251 -10.67 6.97 -26.96
CA THR A 251 -10.49 7.81 -28.15
C THR A 251 -10.63 9.29 -27.84
N GLU A 252 -11.54 9.68 -26.96
CA GLU A 252 -11.72 11.06 -26.51
C GLU A 252 -10.51 11.55 -25.70
N GLU A 253 -10.00 10.73 -24.78
CA GLU A 253 -8.79 11.02 -24.01
C GLU A 253 -7.57 11.14 -24.93
N LEU A 254 -7.42 10.25 -25.91
CA LEU A 254 -6.35 10.32 -26.91
C LEU A 254 -6.45 11.60 -27.75
N VAL A 255 -7.65 11.95 -28.23
CA VAL A 255 -7.88 13.18 -28.97
C VAL A 255 -7.58 14.41 -28.11
N ALA A 256 -8.00 14.43 -26.85
CA ALA A 256 -7.70 15.51 -25.92
C ALA A 256 -6.19 15.65 -25.67
N MET A 257 -5.47 14.54 -25.54
CA MET A 257 -4.01 14.54 -25.39
C MET A 257 -3.30 15.05 -26.65
N VAL A 258 -3.73 14.61 -27.83
CA VAL A 258 -3.22 15.09 -29.12
C VAL A 258 -3.51 16.58 -29.32
N GLN A 259 -4.71 17.05 -28.95
CA GLN A 259 -5.06 18.47 -28.99
C GLN A 259 -4.25 19.31 -28.01
N LYS A 260 -4.00 18.79 -26.80
CA LYS A 260 -3.12 19.44 -25.83
C LYS A 260 -1.70 19.53 -26.38
N GLU A 261 -1.15 18.43 -26.89
CA GLU A 261 0.19 18.42 -27.49
C GLU A 261 0.28 19.36 -28.69
N SER A 262 -0.73 19.38 -29.56
CA SER A 262 -0.78 20.28 -30.71
C SER A 262 -0.87 21.74 -30.27
N SER A 263 -1.69 22.07 -29.26
CA SER A 263 -1.80 23.42 -28.70
C SER A 263 -0.51 23.87 -28.02
N GLU A 264 0.20 22.98 -27.32
CA GLU A 264 1.49 23.26 -26.71
C GLU A 264 2.58 23.43 -27.77
N ARG A 265 2.57 22.59 -28.81
CA ARG A 265 3.46 22.68 -29.96
C ARG A 265 3.21 23.98 -30.73
N GLU A 266 1.96 24.36 -30.95
CA GLU A 266 1.58 25.64 -31.54
C GLU A 266 1.96 26.80 -30.65
N ALA A 267 1.78 26.72 -29.33
CA ALA A 267 2.19 27.78 -28.41
C ALA A 267 3.72 27.92 -28.39
N ARG A 268 4.48 26.82 -28.46
CA ARG A 268 5.94 26.82 -28.62
C ARG A 268 6.34 27.40 -29.97
N TYR A 269 5.68 26.99 -31.05
CA TYR A 269 5.92 27.48 -32.40
C TYR A 269 5.61 28.96 -32.52
N LYS A 270 4.45 29.42 -32.02
CA LYS A 270 4.05 30.83 -31.91
C LYS A 270 5.04 31.59 -31.03
N LYS A 271 5.54 31.04 -29.91
CA LYS A 271 6.62 31.69 -29.15
C LYS A 271 7.93 31.82 -29.95
N MET A 272 8.26 30.86 -30.81
CA MET A 272 9.44 30.89 -31.69
C MET A 272 9.24 31.79 -32.92
N THR A 273 8.03 31.91 -33.46
CA THR A 273 7.70 32.66 -34.70
C THR A 273 7.07 34.02 -34.44
N ALA A 274 6.57 34.31 -33.23
CA ALA A 274 6.08 35.62 -32.80
C ALA A 274 7.23 36.56 -32.45
N SER A 275 8.17 36.70 -33.39
CA SER A 275 8.79 37.96 -33.71
C SER A 275 9.65 37.71 -34.93
N ARG A 276 9.78 38.76 -35.73
CA ARG A 276 10.71 38.88 -36.84
C ARG A 276 12.12 38.42 -36.43
N SER A 277 13.01 38.26 -37.41
CA SER A 277 14.39 37.75 -37.22
C SER A 277 15.01 38.24 -35.91
N SER A 278 15.85 37.43 -35.27
CA SER A 278 16.46 37.74 -33.95
C SER A 278 17.18 39.11 -33.89
N ILE A 279 17.40 39.72 -35.07
CA ILE A 279 18.05 41.00 -35.39
C ILE A 279 17.06 42.19 -35.32
N PHE A 280 15.75 42.01 -35.53
CA PHE A 280 14.74 43.08 -35.48
C PHE A 280 14.06 43.13 -34.10
N ARG A 281 14.84 43.47 -33.06
CA ARG A 281 14.32 43.68 -31.70
C ARG A 281 13.97 45.14 -31.50
N GLY A 282 12.75 45.43 -31.04
CA GLY A 282 12.39 46.77 -30.57
C GLY A 282 13.34 47.21 -29.46
N THR A 283 13.71 48.49 -29.44
CA THR A 283 14.63 49.06 -28.44
C THR A 283 13.87 50.11 -27.63
N PHE A 284 13.82 49.94 -26.32
CA PHE A 284 13.22 50.93 -25.43
C PHE A 284 14.14 51.20 -24.23
N CYS A 285 14.03 52.41 -23.67
CA CYS A 285 14.75 52.80 -22.46
C CYS A 285 13.84 52.62 -21.24
N VAL A 286 14.31 51.87 -20.25
CA VAL A 286 13.64 51.77 -18.95
C VAL A 286 14.10 52.93 -18.09
N LYS A 287 13.17 53.82 -17.74
CA LYS A 287 13.42 54.91 -16.78
C LYS A 287 13.65 54.31 -15.39
N ASP A 288 14.52 54.94 -14.61
CA ASP A 288 14.84 54.58 -13.21
C ASP A 288 15.63 53.28 -13.00
N VAL A 289 16.07 52.61 -14.07
CA VAL A 289 17.04 51.51 -14.02
C VAL A 289 18.33 51.97 -14.69
N LYS A 290 19.39 52.17 -13.91
CA LYS A 290 20.71 52.56 -14.43
C LYS A 290 21.44 51.35 -15.03
N SER A 291 22.02 51.55 -16.20
CA SER A 291 23.01 50.66 -16.79
C SER A 291 24.36 50.80 -16.08
N ILE A 292 25.33 49.94 -16.42
CA ILE A 292 26.72 49.98 -15.96
C ILE A 292 27.36 51.36 -16.21
N SER A 293 26.91 52.08 -17.23
CA SER A 293 27.36 53.43 -17.59
C SER A 293 26.56 54.58 -16.93
N GLU A 294 25.79 54.31 -15.87
CA GLU A 294 24.90 55.25 -15.15
C GLU A 294 23.74 55.89 -15.95
N LYS A 295 23.68 55.67 -17.26
CA LYS A 295 22.56 56.06 -18.13
C LYS A 295 21.40 55.06 -18.03
N ASN A 296 20.20 55.47 -18.43
CA ASN A 296 19.02 54.59 -18.47
C ASN A 296 19.29 53.28 -19.24
N LEU A 297 18.81 52.16 -18.72
CA LEU A 297 19.01 50.84 -19.30
C LEU A 297 18.25 50.71 -20.64
N ILE A 298 19.00 50.37 -21.69
CA ILE A 298 18.48 50.08 -23.02
C ILE A 298 18.15 48.59 -23.09
N VAL A 299 16.89 48.25 -23.39
CA VAL A 299 16.43 46.86 -23.50
C VAL A 299 16.03 46.59 -24.95
N HIS A 300 16.63 45.55 -25.54
CA HIS A 300 16.30 45.06 -26.88
C HIS A 300 15.26 43.94 -26.80
N ARG A 301 13.99 44.31 -26.65
CA ARG A 301 12.84 43.40 -26.60
C ARG A 301 11.61 44.10 -27.17
N THR A 302 10.76 43.37 -27.88
CA THR A 302 9.45 43.87 -28.31
C THR A 302 8.57 44.06 -27.07
N LEU A 303 7.94 45.23 -26.89
CA LEU A 303 6.92 45.42 -25.84
C LEU A 303 5.75 44.48 -26.14
N THR A 304 5.67 43.36 -25.42
CA THR A 304 4.50 42.48 -25.41
C THR A 304 3.67 42.83 -24.18
N ASP A 305 2.47 43.38 -24.44
CA ASP A 305 1.37 43.68 -23.51
C ASP A 305 1.70 43.69 -22.02
N GLY A 306 2.06 44.86 -21.49
CA GLY A 306 1.87 45.26 -20.08
C GLY A 306 2.52 44.41 -18.98
N LYS A 307 3.26 43.35 -19.30
CA LYS A 307 3.90 42.51 -18.29
C LYS A 307 5.07 43.26 -17.66
N PRO A 308 5.21 43.25 -16.32
CA PRO A 308 6.35 43.88 -15.66
C PRO A 308 7.65 43.29 -16.21
N ILE A 309 8.61 44.16 -16.49
CA ILE A 309 9.90 43.78 -17.05
C ILE A 309 10.68 43.04 -15.95
N ASP A 310 10.63 41.72 -15.98
CA ASP A 310 11.45 40.89 -15.11
C ASP A 310 12.83 40.66 -15.74
N PHE A 311 13.81 41.42 -15.26
CA PHE A 311 15.22 41.33 -15.66
C PHE A 311 15.91 40.04 -15.18
N HIS A 312 15.22 39.20 -14.38
CA HIS A 312 15.74 37.93 -13.88
C HIS A 312 15.29 36.72 -14.72
N GLN A 313 14.44 36.89 -15.75
CA GLN A 313 13.95 35.78 -16.58
C GLN A 313 15.06 34.96 -17.26
N ASN A 314 16.21 35.57 -17.55
CA ASN A 314 17.38 34.90 -18.14
C ASN A 314 18.43 34.48 -17.09
N LYS A 315 18.22 34.76 -15.81
CA LYS A 315 19.09 34.23 -14.76
C LYS A 315 18.67 32.79 -14.51
N VAL A 316 19.62 31.87 -14.67
CA VAL A 316 19.45 30.46 -14.31
C VAL A 316 18.80 30.39 -12.94
N ALA A 317 17.61 29.77 -12.86
CA ALA A 317 16.91 29.61 -11.60
C ALA A 317 17.88 29.05 -10.56
N LYS A 318 17.97 29.69 -9.39
CA LYS A 318 18.88 29.23 -8.33
C LYS A 318 18.49 27.79 -8.01
N ARG A 319 19.40 26.84 -8.29
CA ARG A 319 19.19 25.42 -8.01
C ARG A 319 18.81 25.28 -6.54
N LYS A 320 17.59 24.80 -6.25
CA LYS A 320 17.21 24.44 -4.88
C LYS A 320 18.22 23.41 -4.39
N ALA A 321 18.80 23.64 -3.21
CA ALA A 321 19.73 22.69 -2.60
C ALA A 321 19.03 21.33 -2.43
N LYS A 322 19.76 20.22 -2.61
CA LYS A 322 19.18 18.86 -2.57
C LYS A 322 18.37 18.60 -1.29
N ASN A 323 18.78 19.16 -0.15
CA ASN A 323 18.10 19.01 1.14
C ASN A 323 16.78 19.81 1.26
N ARG A 324 16.43 20.62 0.25
CA ARG A 324 15.18 21.40 0.17
C ARG A 324 14.34 20.97 -1.04
N MET A 325 14.72 19.87 -1.70
CA MET A 325 13.92 19.30 -2.76
C MET A 325 12.74 18.54 -2.14
N PRO A 326 11.55 18.61 -2.75
CA PRO A 326 10.44 17.76 -2.33
C PRO A 326 10.81 16.28 -2.50
N LEU A 327 10.23 15.44 -1.65
CA LEU A 327 10.42 14.00 -1.76
C LEU A 327 9.85 13.52 -3.11
N PRO A 328 10.60 12.75 -3.91
CA PRO A 328 10.11 12.26 -5.19
C PRO A 328 8.89 11.36 -4.98
N ASN A 329 7.95 11.45 -5.91
CA ASN A 329 6.78 10.59 -5.97
C ASN A 329 7.21 9.13 -6.17
N CYS A 330 6.53 8.20 -5.48
CA CYS A 330 6.85 6.77 -5.52
C CYS A 330 5.83 5.94 -6.32
N ASP A 331 4.69 6.50 -6.72
CA ASP A 331 3.67 5.75 -7.43
C ASP A 331 4.07 5.54 -8.88
N VAL A 332 4.32 4.28 -9.23
CA VAL A 332 4.45 3.82 -10.61
C VAL A 332 3.18 3.05 -10.94
N THR A 333 2.18 3.74 -11.48
CA THR A 333 1.00 3.07 -12.04
C THR A 333 1.27 2.73 -13.50
N ARG A 334 1.16 1.46 -13.87
CA ARG A 334 1.26 1.03 -15.27
C ARG A 334 -0.03 0.34 -15.68
N LYS A 335 -0.43 0.53 -16.94
CA LYS A 335 -1.51 -0.27 -17.53
C LYS A 335 -0.91 -1.56 -18.08
N SER A 336 -1.11 -2.69 -17.40
CA SER A 336 -0.73 -4.01 -17.92
C SER A 336 -1.61 -4.44 -19.10
N THR A 337 -1.15 -5.46 -19.83
CA THR A 337 -1.90 -6.06 -20.93
C THR A 337 -3.29 -6.56 -20.48
N LEU A 338 -4.26 -6.60 -21.39
CA LEU A 338 -5.65 -6.97 -21.04
C LEU A 338 -5.74 -8.37 -20.41
N SER A 339 -5.02 -9.36 -20.95
CA SER A 339 -5.04 -10.73 -20.43
C SER A 339 -4.60 -10.79 -18.96
N ILE A 340 -3.54 -10.06 -18.61
CA ILE A 340 -3.03 -9.99 -17.23
C ILE A 340 -4.03 -9.26 -16.34
N ARG A 341 -4.64 -8.17 -16.81
CA ARG A 341 -5.69 -7.46 -16.04
C ARG A 341 -6.92 -8.34 -15.79
N LEU A 342 -7.31 -9.18 -16.74
CA LEU A 342 -8.43 -10.12 -16.55
C LEU A 342 -8.09 -11.20 -15.52
N MET A 343 -6.87 -11.77 -15.60
CA MET A 343 -6.37 -12.72 -14.62
C MET A 343 -6.30 -12.11 -13.21
N LEU A 344 -5.68 -10.93 -13.07
CA LEU A 344 -5.59 -10.26 -11.77
C LEU A 344 -6.95 -9.85 -11.22
N LYS A 345 -7.89 -9.47 -12.09
CA LYS A 345 -9.28 -9.20 -11.70
C LYS A 345 -9.96 -10.45 -11.15
N GLU A 346 -9.84 -11.59 -11.82
CA GLU A 346 -10.40 -12.86 -11.36
C GLU A 346 -9.79 -13.26 -10.01
N PHE A 347 -8.47 -13.17 -9.88
CA PHE A 347 -7.75 -13.38 -8.62
C PHE A 347 -8.30 -12.50 -7.49
N CYS A 348 -8.46 -11.18 -7.72
CA CYS A 348 -9.00 -10.26 -6.73
C CYS A 348 -10.43 -10.61 -6.32
N LEU A 349 -11.27 -11.06 -7.26
CA LEU A 349 -12.65 -11.47 -6.97
C LEU A 349 -12.67 -12.75 -6.14
N GLN A 350 -11.84 -13.74 -6.45
CA GLN A 350 -11.74 -14.97 -5.66
C GLN A 350 -11.24 -14.71 -4.24
N LEU A 351 -10.19 -13.88 -4.11
CA LEU A 351 -9.67 -13.48 -2.80
C LEU A 351 -10.72 -12.75 -1.96
N LEU A 352 -11.45 -11.79 -2.54
CA LEU A 352 -12.50 -11.05 -1.84
C LEU A 352 -13.67 -11.95 -1.40
N ASN A 353 -14.05 -12.93 -2.22
CA ASN A 353 -15.16 -13.83 -1.89
C ASN A 353 -14.77 -14.92 -0.87
N GLY A 354 -13.52 -15.37 -0.87
CA GLY A 354 -13.12 -16.55 -0.09
C GLY A 354 -12.19 -16.30 1.11
N ALA A 355 -11.33 -15.29 1.05
CA ALA A 355 -10.17 -15.20 1.95
C ALA A 355 -9.98 -13.85 2.63
N TYR A 356 -10.42 -12.75 2.01
CA TYR A 356 -10.03 -11.39 2.42
C TYR A 356 -10.33 -11.08 3.89
N ASN A 357 -11.56 -11.35 4.37
CA ASN A 357 -11.94 -11.05 5.75
C ASN A 357 -11.09 -11.86 6.75
N SER A 358 -10.92 -13.17 6.54
CA SER A 358 -10.11 -14.03 7.42
C SER A 358 -8.63 -13.61 7.40
N LEU A 359 -8.05 -13.40 6.22
CA LEU A 359 -6.66 -12.97 6.07
C LEU A 359 -6.41 -11.62 6.75
N MET A 360 -7.28 -10.62 6.53
CA MET A 360 -7.13 -9.29 7.13
C MET A 360 -7.27 -9.33 8.65
N HIS A 361 -8.16 -10.18 9.19
CA HIS A 361 -8.30 -10.39 10.62
C HIS A 361 -7.02 -11.01 11.22
N ILE A 362 -6.52 -12.10 10.64
CA ILE A 362 -5.32 -12.82 11.10
C ILE A 362 -4.09 -11.89 11.06
N VAL A 363 -3.87 -11.20 9.94
CA VAL A 363 -2.73 -10.29 9.78
C VAL A 363 -2.79 -9.14 10.79
N LYS A 364 -3.96 -8.56 11.02
CA LYS A 364 -4.15 -7.52 12.04
C LYS A 364 -3.86 -8.03 13.45
N ASP A 365 -4.36 -9.21 13.81
CA ASP A 365 -4.09 -9.83 15.11
C ASP A 365 -2.58 -10.11 15.29
N CYS A 366 -1.91 -10.63 14.27
CA CYS A 366 -0.45 -10.80 14.26
C CYS A 366 0.29 -9.47 14.47
N LEU A 367 -0.07 -8.41 13.75
CA LEU A 367 0.57 -7.09 13.89
C LEU A 367 0.35 -6.47 15.28
N ILE A 368 -0.80 -6.70 15.92
CA ILE A 368 -1.09 -6.19 17.25
C ILE A 368 -0.36 -6.97 18.34
N ARG A 369 -0.30 -8.31 18.22
CA ARG A 369 0.31 -9.21 19.23
C ARG A 369 1.83 -9.29 19.11
N LEU A 370 2.36 -9.34 17.90
CA LEU A 370 3.78 -9.55 17.60
C LEU A 370 4.53 -8.25 17.34
N LYS A 371 4.25 -7.18 18.10
CA LYS A 371 4.93 -5.88 17.98
C LYS A 371 6.46 -5.94 18.12
N THR A 372 7.01 -7.04 18.63
CA THR A 372 8.46 -7.26 18.78
C THR A 372 9.13 -7.79 17.52
N GLN A 373 8.36 -8.34 16.58
CA GLN A 373 8.86 -8.66 15.25
C GLN A 373 8.60 -7.40 14.41
N ASP A 374 9.66 -6.79 13.86
CA ASP A 374 9.60 -5.58 13.01
C ASP A 374 8.90 -5.87 11.67
N HIS A 375 7.67 -6.38 11.72
CA HIS A 375 6.81 -6.66 10.57
C HIS A 375 6.41 -5.36 9.91
N ASP A 376 6.43 -5.34 8.58
CA ASP A 376 6.04 -4.17 7.82
C ASP A 376 4.51 -4.07 7.70
N GLU A 377 3.91 -3.25 8.56
CA GLU A 377 2.48 -2.98 8.57
C GLU A 377 1.97 -2.23 7.33
N THR A 378 2.88 -1.69 6.49
CA THR A 378 2.48 -0.95 5.29
C THR A 378 1.78 -1.82 4.25
N TYR A 379 2.12 -3.11 4.17
CA TYR A 379 1.44 -4.06 3.28
C TYR A 379 -0.03 -4.24 3.67
N TYR A 380 -0.33 -4.32 4.96
CA TYR A 380 -1.71 -4.41 5.46
C TYR A 380 -2.52 -3.15 5.10
N LEU A 381 -1.95 -1.96 5.33
CA LEU A 381 -2.60 -0.69 5.01
C LEU A 381 -2.79 -0.51 3.49
N TRP A 382 -1.81 -0.95 2.70
CA TRP A 382 -1.89 -0.93 1.25
C TRP A 382 -2.98 -1.87 0.73
N ALA A 383 -3.03 -3.11 1.24
CA ALA A 383 -4.03 -4.10 0.85
C ALA A 383 -5.45 -3.65 1.20
N LEU A 384 -5.65 -3.09 2.41
CA LEU A 384 -6.90 -2.46 2.81
C LEU A 384 -7.36 -1.43 1.77
N LYS A 385 -6.49 -0.47 1.43
CA LYS A 385 -6.81 0.56 0.44
C LYS A 385 -7.13 -0.06 -0.93
N PHE A 386 -6.31 -1.01 -1.39
CA PHE A 386 -6.44 -1.61 -2.72
C PHE A 386 -7.76 -2.37 -2.87
N PHE A 387 -8.03 -3.32 -1.97
CA PHE A 387 -9.18 -4.22 -2.08
C PHE A 387 -10.51 -3.53 -1.79
N MET A 388 -10.55 -2.55 -0.88
CA MET A 388 -11.74 -1.75 -0.65
C MET A 388 -12.07 -0.86 -1.85
N GLU A 389 -11.07 -0.20 -2.44
CA GLU A 389 -11.26 0.59 -3.67
C GLU A 389 -11.69 -0.31 -4.84
N PHE A 390 -11.11 -1.51 -4.96
CA PHE A 390 -11.52 -2.48 -5.96
C PHE A 390 -12.98 -2.90 -5.77
N ASN A 391 -13.38 -3.31 -4.56
CA ASN A 391 -14.76 -3.73 -4.26
C ASN A 391 -15.77 -2.61 -4.54
N ARG A 392 -15.42 -1.34 -4.23
CA ARG A 392 -16.25 -0.18 -4.53
C ARG A 392 -16.47 0.04 -6.04
N ASN A 393 -15.49 -0.31 -6.87
CA ASN A 393 -15.53 -0.12 -8.32
C ASN A 393 -15.97 -1.37 -9.11
N SER A 394 -16.12 -2.54 -8.48
CA SER A 394 -16.48 -3.83 -9.10
C SER A 394 -17.95 -3.96 -9.56
N GLY A 395 -18.64 -2.85 -9.81
CA GLY A 395 -20.00 -2.79 -10.36
C GLY A 395 -21.13 -3.12 -9.37
N LYS A 396 -20.95 -4.11 -8.49
CA LYS A 396 -21.86 -4.43 -7.38
C LYS A 396 -21.11 -4.29 -6.06
N PHE A 397 -21.23 -3.11 -5.44
CA PHE A 397 -20.66 -2.88 -4.13
C PHE A 397 -21.30 -3.83 -3.10
N ARG A 398 -20.49 -4.72 -2.52
CA ARG A 398 -20.91 -5.67 -1.48
C ARG A 398 -20.10 -5.43 -0.23
N VAL A 399 -20.74 -4.90 0.81
CA VAL A 399 -20.07 -4.61 2.09
C VAL A 399 -19.64 -5.89 2.82
N GLU A 400 -20.37 -6.99 2.61
CA GLU A 400 -20.10 -8.30 3.21
C GLU A 400 -18.69 -8.81 2.92
N LEU A 401 -18.15 -8.50 1.74
CA LEU A 401 -16.80 -8.94 1.32
C LEU A 401 -15.67 -8.20 2.04
N VAL A 402 -15.96 -7.07 2.67
CA VAL A 402 -14.97 -6.19 3.32
C VAL A 402 -15.38 -5.80 4.74
N SER A 403 -16.20 -6.63 5.38
CA SER A 403 -16.80 -6.36 6.69
C SER A 403 -15.76 -6.25 7.80
N GLU A 404 -14.71 -7.09 7.79
CA GLU A 404 -13.60 -7.04 8.76
C GLU A 404 -12.94 -5.65 8.76
N THR A 405 -12.79 -5.08 7.57
CA THR A 405 -12.16 -3.77 7.40
C THR A 405 -13.08 -2.57 7.64
N MET A 406 -14.35 -2.79 7.97
CA MET A 406 -15.32 -1.73 8.26
C MET A 406 -15.81 -1.77 9.71
N SER A 407 -14.85 -1.75 10.65
CA SER A 407 -15.09 -1.76 12.10
C SER A 407 -14.54 -0.51 12.79
N VAL A 408 -15.12 -0.13 13.94
CA VAL A 408 -14.61 0.99 14.77
C VAL A 408 -13.17 0.72 15.21
N GLY A 409 -12.85 -0.54 15.53
CA GLY A 409 -11.50 -0.95 15.91
C GLY A 409 -10.46 -0.67 14.81
N LEU A 410 -10.83 -0.76 13.54
CA LEU A 410 -9.90 -0.43 12.45
C LEU A 410 -9.71 1.07 12.25
N PHE A 411 -10.77 1.89 12.37
CA PHE A 411 -10.62 3.34 12.39
C PHE A 411 -9.65 3.78 13.50
N HIS A 412 -9.77 3.17 14.68
CA HIS A 412 -8.83 3.40 15.79
C HIS A 412 -7.40 2.96 15.46
N TYR A 413 -7.25 1.76 14.89
CA TYR A 413 -5.94 1.22 14.51
C TYR A 413 -5.23 2.14 13.51
N ILE A 414 -5.89 2.56 12.42
CA ILE A 414 -5.29 3.45 11.42
C ILE A 414 -4.95 4.81 12.04
N GLN A 415 -5.82 5.38 12.87
CA GLN A 415 -5.53 6.64 13.57
C GLN A 415 -4.28 6.51 14.46
N THR A 416 -4.15 5.40 15.18
CA THR A 416 -2.98 5.13 16.03
C THR A 416 -1.70 5.01 15.19
N GLN A 417 -1.76 4.36 14.02
CA GLN A 417 -0.63 4.28 13.10
C GLN A 417 -0.24 5.65 12.53
N VAL A 418 -1.22 6.45 12.09
CA VAL A 418 -0.99 7.82 11.60
C VAL A 418 -0.32 8.68 12.67
N GLN A 419 -0.76 8.58 13.93
CA GLN A 419 -0.14 9.28 15.06
C GLN A 419 1.30 8.81 15.27
N THR A 420 1.52 7.49 15.33
CA THR A 420 2.84 6.88 15.53
C THR A 420 3.83 7.32 14.45
N TYR A 421 3.44 7.31 13.17
CA TYR A 421 4.31 7.76 12.09
C TYR A 421 4.59 9.27 12.14
N SER A 422 3.59 10.07 12.47
CA SER A 422 3.76 11.51 12.63
C SER A 422 4.77 11.84 13.73
N GLU A 423 4.70 11.12 14.86
CA GLU A 423 5.67 11.23 15.95
C GLU A 423 7.07 10.74 15.51
N SER A 424 7.17 9.59 14.85
CA SER A 424 8.43 9.03 14.35
C SER A 424 9.15 9.95 13.34
N ILE A 425 8.43 10.69 12.50
CA ILE A 425 9.02 11.70 11.59
C ILE A 425 9.73 12.81 12.40
N THR A 426 9.20 13.16 13.57
CA THR A 426 9.78 14.21 14.42
C THR A 426 10.96 13.70 15.25
N VAL A 427 10.91 12.46 15.72
CA VAL A 427 11.93 11.81 16.54
C VAL A 427 13.13 11.36 15.70
N ASP A 428 12.88 10.59 14.63
CA ASP A 428 13.91 10.05 13.75
C ASP A 428 14.03 10.86 12.45
N LYS A 429 14.81 11.93 12.52
CA LYS A 429 15.07 12.81 11.38
C LYS A 429 15.88 12.14 10.26
N LYS A 430 16.60 11.03 10.53
CA LYS A 430 17.39 10.33 9.50
C LYS A 430 16.47 9.51 8.60
N LYS A 431 15.51 8.79 9.21
CA LYS A 431 14.50 8.00 8.48
C LYS A 431 13.20 8.75 8.20
N ALA A 432 13.17 10.08 8.37
CA ALA A 432 11.98 10.89 8.16
C ALA A 432 11.30 10.66 6.79
N ALA A 433 12.07 10.40 5.73
CA ALA A 433 11.53 10.07 4.41
C ALA A 433 10.78 8.73 4.39
N VAL A 434 11.28 7.71 5.10
CA VAL A 434 10.65 6.39 5.21
C VAL A 434 9.35 6.51 6.01
N TRP A 435 9.41 7.16 7.17
CA TRP A 435 8.23 7.42 8.00
C TRP A 435 7.18 8.25 7.28
N SER A 436 7.59 9.24 6.47
CA SER A 436 6.65 10.00 5.64
C SER A 436 5.97 9.14 4.57
N ARG A 437 6.64 8.12 4.01
CA ARG A 437 6.00 7.18 3.08
C ARG A 437 5.00 6.29 3.82
N ARG A 438 5.35 5.76 5.00
CA ARG A 438 4.42 4.98 5.83
C ARG A 438 3.17 5.79 6.20
N LEU A 439 3.36 7.05 6.61
CA LEU A 439 2.29 8.01 6.87
C LEU A 439 1.38 8.22 5.65
N HIS A 440 1.96 8.30 4.44
CA HIS A 440 1.18 8.45 3.22
C HIS A 440 0.31 7.23 2.92
N VAL A 441 0.85 6.01 3.09
CA VAL A 441 0.07 4.77 2.94
C VAL A 441 -1.09 4.72 3.95
N ALA A 442 -0.84 5.08 5.21
CA ALA A 442 -1.88 5.12 6.24
C ALA A 442 -2.98 6.16 5.94
N LEU A 443 -2.61 7.34 5.42
CA LEU A 443 -3.56 8.36 5.00
C LEU A 443 -4.46 7.85 3.86
N ARG A 444 -3.89 7.14 2.88
CA ARG A 444 -4.65 6.53 1.79
C ARG A 444 -5.61 5.45 2.27
N ALA A 445 -5.19 4.64 3.24
CA ALA A 445 -6.07 3.67 3.88
C ALA A 445 -7.26 4.36 4.59
N TYR A 446 -6.99 5.45 5.34
CA TYR A 446 -8.04 6.25 5.97
C TYR A 446 -8.98 6.91 4.94
N GLN A 447 -8.44 7.42 3.83
CA GLN A 447 -9.22 7.99 2.74
C GLN A 447 -10.21 6.97 2.16
N GLU A 448 -9.77 5.72 1.95
CA GLU A 448 -10.64 4.68 1.40
C GLU A 448 -11.69 4.19 2.41
N LEU A 449 -11.40 4.20 3.71
CA LEU A 449 -12.42 3.98 4.75
C LEU A 449 -13.55 5.02 4.65
N LEU A 450 -13.21 6.31 4.50
CA LEU A 450 -14.20 7.37 4.33
C LEU A 450 -14.98 7.23 3.00
N MET A 451 -14.30 6.87 1.92
CA MET A 451 -14.96 6.64 0.61
C MET A 451 -15.91 5.45 0.66
N THR A 452 -15.53 4.37 1.36
CA THR A 452 -16.38 3.19 1.56
C THR A 452 -17.58 3.53 2.42
N LEU A 453 -17.40 4.34 3.48
CA LEU A 453 -18.50 4.84 4.31
C LEU A 453 -19.52 5.66 3.49
N ASN A 454 -19.04 6.51 2.58
CA ASN A 454 -19.89 7.23 1.62
C ASN A 454 -20.64 6.27 0.67
N ALA A 455 -19.99 5.19 0.24
CA ALA A 455 -20.60 4.17 -0.62
C ALA A 455 -21.68 3.36 0.12
N MET A 456 -21.47 3.04 1.40
CA MET A 456 -22.44 2.38 2.27
C MET A 456 -23.74 3.19 2.40
N ASP A 457 -23.64 4.52 2.51
CA ASP A 457 -24.83 5.38 2.55
C ASP A 457 -25.61 5.35 1.23
N LYS A 458 -24.91 5.44 0.10
CA LYS A 458 -25.54 5.53 -1.22
C LYS A 458 -26.15 4.22 -1.67
N TYR A 459 -25.40 3.12 -1.56
CA TYR A 459 -25.73 1.83 -2.18
C TYR A 459 -26.10 0.74 -1.17
N GLY A 460 -25.91 0.98 0.14
CA GLY A 460 -26.20 -0.02 1.17
C GLY A 460 -27.69 -0.25 1.41
N SER A 461 -28.01 -1.45 1.87
CA SER A 461 -29.31 -1.80 2.45
C SER A 461 -29.58 -1.00 3.72
N GLU A 462 -30.81 -1.05 4.25
CA GLU A 462 -31.17 -0.32 5.46
C GLU A 462 -30.32 -0.72 6.68
N SER A 463 -29.98 -2.00 6.82
CA SER A 463 -29.08 -2.48 7.88
C SER A 463 -27.68 -1.88 7.75
N ILE A 464 -27.11 -1.92 6.55
CA ILE A 464 -25.79 -1.35 6.24
C ILE A 464 -25.78 0.17 6.49
N ARG A 465 -26.87 0.87 6.17
CA ARG A 465 -27.02 2.31 6.45
C ARG A 465 -27.05 2.62 7.95
N LYS A 466 -27.70 1.77 8.77
CA LYS A 466 -27.66 1.89 10.24
C LYS A 466 -26.23 1.70 10.76
N SER A 467 -25.49 0.71 10.28
CA SER A 467 -24.07 0.51 10.64
C SER A 467 -23.20 1.70 10.21
N SER A 468 -23.42 2.23 9.01
CA SER A 468 -22.75 3.46 8.52
C SER A 468 -23.05 4.66 9.43
N GLU A 469 -24.28 4.80 9.93
CA GLU A 469 -24.64 5.88 10.86
C GLU A 469 -23.88 5.79 12.19
N VAL A 470 -23.74 4.58 12.74
CA VAL A 470 -22.95 4.33 13.96
C VAL A 470 -21.48 4.69 13.73
N LEU A 471 -20.89 4.24 12.62
CA LEU A 471 -19.50 4.57 12.26
C LEU A 471 -19.30 6.08 12.07
N LYS A 472 -20.20 6.77 11.35
CA LYS A 472 -20.17 8.23 11.20
C LYS A 472 -20.25 8.96 12.54
N SER A 473 -21.13 8.49 13.44
CA SER A 473 -21.26 9.05 14.79
C SER A 473 -19.90 9.00 15.51
N ASN A 474 -19.24 7.85 15.49
CA ASN A 474 -17.91 7.71 16.10
C ASN A 474 -16.87 8.62 15.43
N VAL A 475 -16.79 8.63 14.10
CA VAL A 475 -15.82 9.45 13.33
C VAL A 475 -15.97 10.95 13.61
N PHE A 476 -17.19 11.46 13.80
CA PHE A 476 -17.42 12.90 13.99
C PHE A 476 -17.44 13.37 15.44
N TYR A 477 -17.81 12.51 16.39
CA TYR A 477 -17.87 12.87 17.81
C TYR A 477 -16.58 12.59 18.57
N VAL A 478 -15.80 11.57 18.16
CA VAL A 478 -14.50 11.27 18.78
C VAL A 478 -13.47 12.33 18.32
N PRO A 479 -12.91 13.13 19.25
CA PRO A 479 -12.01 14.25 18.91
C PRO A 479 -10.80 13.81 18.09
N GLU A 480 -10.23 12.65 18.38
CA GLU A 480 -9.04 12.10 17.75
C GLU A 480 -9.24 11.88 16.25
N TYR A 481 -10.41 11.36 15.84
CA TYR A 481 -10.76 11.16 14.42
C TYR A 481 -11.12 12.48 13.74
N ARG A 482 -11.86 13.34 14.44
CA ARG A 482 -12.31 14.63 13.91
C ARG A 482 -11.15 15.57 13.61
N GLU A 483 -10.14 15.59 14.47
CA GLU A 483 -9.01 16.52 14.38
C GLU A 483 -7.87 15.96 13.52
N LEU A 484 -7.88 14.67 13.17
CA LEU A 484 -6.84 13.99 12.41
C LEU A 484 -6.44 14.73 11.12
N CYS A 485 -7.41 14.99 10.24
CA CYS A 485 -7.15 15.65 8.94
C CYS A 485 -6.59 17.07 9.13
N LEU A 486 -7.09 17.80 10.13
CA LEU A 486 -6.63 19.16 10.43
C LEU A 486 -5.19 19.16 10.95
N VAL A 487 -4.87 18.26 11.88
CA VAL A 487 -3.52 18.12 12.44
C VAL A 487 -2.51 17.79 11.35
N LEU A 488 -2.84 16.88 10.43
CA LEU A 488 -1.98 16.54 9.29
C LEU A 488 -1.75 17.72 8.35
N LEU A 489 -2.79 18.53 8.05
CA LEU A 489 -2.68 19.73 7.22
C LEU A 489 -1.77 20.79 7.86
N LEU A 490 -1.93 21.02 9.17
CA LEU A 490 -1.12 22.00 9.91
C LEU A 490 0.35 21.58 10.02
N ASN A 491 0.62 20.28 10.04
CA ASN A 491 1.97 19.73 10.18
C ASN A 491 2.68 19.49 8.84
N TYR A 492 2.04 19.78 7.69
CA TYR A 492 2.63 19.57 6.38
C TYR A 492 3.88 20.43 6.14
N LYS A 493 4.97 19.78 5.73
CA LYS A 493 6.23 20.41 5.30
C LYS A 493 6.67 19.88 3.93
N GLU A 494 6.88 20.78 2.97
CA GLU A 494 7.37 20.47 1.59
C GLU A 494 8.70 19.68 1.58
N THR A 495 9.51 19.81 2.63
CA THR A 495 10.81 19.12 2.74
C THR A 495 10.71 17.68 3.22
N GLN A 496 9.60 17.31 3.88
CA GLN A 496 9.44 15.99 4.50
C GLN A 496 8.43 15.13 3.72
N HIS A 497 7.43 15.75 3.11
CA HIS A 497 6.36 15.06 2.41
C HIS A 497 6.43 15.25 0.89
N SER A 498 5.94 14.26 0.15
CA SER A 498 5.78 14.34 -1.31
C SER A 498 4.61 15.25 -1.71
N LEU A 499 4.54 15.59 -2.99
CA LEU A 499 3.39 16.32 -3.54
C LEU A 499 2.14 15.44 -3.58
N ASP A 500 2.30 14.15 -3.87
CA ASP A 500 1.19 13.19 -3.89
C ASP A 500 0.54 13.05 -2.51
N TYR A 501 1.34 13.07 -1.43
CA TYR A 501 0.82 13.12 -0.07
C TYR A 501 -0.08 14.34 0.16
N LEU A 502 0.35 15.52 -0.30
CA LEU A 502 -0.45 16.73 -0.16
C LEU A 502 -1.77 16.65 -0.95
N LYS A 503 -1.71 16.12 -2.17
CA LYS A 503 -2.89 15.91 -3.01
C LYS A 503 -3.90 15.01 -2.29
N ASP A 504 -3.46 13.84 -1.83
CA ASP A 504 -4.33 12.88 -1.16
C ASP A 504 -4.84 13.41 0.19
N LEU A 505 -4.04 14.22 0.90
CA LEU A 505 -4.46 14.86 2.15
C LEU A 505 -5.58 15.89 1.92
N VAL A 506 -5.45 16.71 0.88
CA VAL A 506 -6.49 17.67 0.50
C VAL A 506 -7.76 16.96 0.05
N GLU A 507 -7.63 15.89 -0.74
CA GLU A 507 -8.76 15.05 -1.15
C GLU A 507 -9.45 14.39 0.05
N THR A 508 -8.68 13.82 0.98
CA THR A 508 -9.19 13.19 2.21
C THR A 508 -9.96 14.19 3.05
N ASN A 509 -9.41 15.40 3.25
CA ASN A 509 -10.08 16.46 3.99
C ASN A 509 -11.37 16.92 3.29
N HIS A 510 -11.37 17.01 1.95
CA HIS A 510 -12.58 17.32 1.19
C HIS A 510 -13.67 16.24 1.39
N ILE A 511 -13.29 14.96 1.32
CA ILE A 511 -14.21 13.83 1.54
C ILE A 511 -14.77 13.87 2.96
N PHE A 512 -13.92 14.10 3.96
CA PHE A 512 -14.32 14.21 5.37
C PHE A 512 -15.35 15.33 5.58
N LEU A 513 -15.08 16.54 5.06
CA LEU A 513 -15.99 17.67 5.18
C LEU A 513 -17.32 17.42 4.45
N LYS A 514 -17.28 16.77 3.29
CA LYS A 514 -18.49 16.43 2.52
C LYS A 514 -19.35 15.40 3.26
N LEU A 515 -18.74 14.39 3.87
CA LEU A 515 -19.45 13.42 4.72
C LEU A 515 -20.05 14.11 5.95
N PHE A 516 -19.31 15.04 6.56
CA PHE A 516 -19.80 15.82 7.69
C PHE A 516 -21.00 16.69 7.30
N GLU A 517 -20.95 17.37 6.15
CA GLU A 517 -22.07 18.15 5.61
C GLU A 517 -23.32 17.27 5.40
N GLN A 518 -23.16 16.06 4.85
CA GLN A 518 -24.27 15.12 4.68
C GLN A 518 -24.84 14.65 6.02
N PHE A 519 -23.98 14.36 6.99
CA PHE A 519 -24.39 13.94 8.32
C PHE A 519 -25.17 15.03 9.06
N THR A 520 -24.73 16.29 8.95
CA THR A 520 -25.40 17.45 9.58
C THR A 520 -26.73 17.80 8.91
N LYS A 521 -26.85 17.65 7.58
CA LYS A 521 -28.15 17.81 6.89
C LYS A 521 -29.17 16.76 7.31
N GLY A 522 -28.73 15.55 7.68
CA GLY A 522 -29.60 14.47 8.15
C GLY A 522 -30.10 14.61 9.59
N LYS A 523 -29.37 15.34 10.47
CA LYS A 523 -29.71 15.48 11.89
C LYS A 523 -30.09 16.92 12.23
N ARG A 524 -31.30 17.12 12.80
CA ARG A 524 -31.79 18.46 13.22
C ARG A 524 -30.92 19.12 14.32
N HIS A 525 -30.16 18.34 15.09
CA HIS A 525 -29.34 18.86 16.20
C HIS A 525 -27.95 18.19 16.23
N LEU A 526 -26.89 19.02 16.22
CA LEU A 526 -25.51 18.62 16.48
C LEU A 526 -25.24 18.76 17.99
N ILE A 527 -24.71 17.71 18.61
CA ILE A 527 -24.30 17.76 20.02
C ILE A 527 -22.88 18.34 20.08
N VAL A 528 -22.76 19.62 20.37
CA VAL A 528 -21.45 20.27 20.61
C VAL A 528 -21.11 20.14 22.08
N GLN A 529 -20.08 19.34 22.40
CA GLN A 529 -19.49 19.35 23.74
C GLN A 529 -18.76 20.66 23.95
N ASN A 530 -19.43 21.66 24.53
CA ASN A 530 -18.75 22.82 25.06
C ASN A 530 -17.89 22.37 26.24
N LYS A 531 -16.56 22.42 26.09
CA LYS A 531 -15.63 22.39 27.24
C LYS A 531 -15.90 23.64 28.08
N SER A 532 -16.93 23.60 28.93
CA SER A 532 -17.14 24.64 29.92
C SER A 532 -15.89 24.66 30.79
N LYS A 533 -15.12 25.75 30.73
CA LYS A 533 -14.07 26.00 31.71
C LYS A 533 -14.75 25.85 33.07
N ALA A 534 -14.24 24.93 33.89
CA ALA A 534 -14.77 24.72 35.24
C ALA A 534 -14.98 26.08 35.89
N PRO A 535 -16.20 26.43 36.35
CA PRO A 535 -16.43 27.73 36.95
C PRO A 535 -15.49 27.81 38.15
N GLN A 536 -14.50 28.72 38.09
CA GLN A 536 -13.70 29.07 39.25
C GLN A 536 -14.69 29.40 40.36
N LYS A 537 -14.74 28.55 41.39
CA LYS A 537 -15.56 28.76 42.59
C LYS A 537 -15.19 30.12 43.18
N ARG A 538 -15.95 31.16 42.85
CA ARG A 538 -15.99 32.40 43.64
C ARG A 538 -16.42 31.99 45.05
N LYS A 539 -15.51 32.11 46.01
CA LYS A 539 -15.78 31.93 47.44
C LYS A 539 -16.95 32.84 47.83
N LYS A 540 -18.14 32.26 48.05
CA LYS A 540 -19.28 32.99 48.64
C LYS A 540 -19.11 33.03 50.16
N ALA A 541 -18.96 34.24 50.68
CA ALA A 541 -19.16 34.55 52.10
C ALA A 541 -20.62 34.31 52.51
N LYS A 542 -20.82 33.95 53.78
CA LYS A 542 -22.08 33.48 54.38
C LYS A 542 -23.14 34.58 54.55
N LYS A 543 -24.38 34.20 54.19
CA LYS A 543 -25.72 34.43 54.81
C LYS A 543 -26.21 35.85 55.16
N LYS A 544 -27.41 36.16 54.64
CA LYS A 544 -28.63 36.41 55.45
C LYS A 544 -29.92 36.11 54.65
N LYS A 545 -30.95 35.66 55.37
CA LYS A 545 -32.27 35.17 54.92
C LYS A 545 -33.27 36.31 54.63
N SER A 546 -34.20 36.10 53.70
CA SER A 546 -35.64 36.40 53.83
C SER A 546 -36.46 35.64 52.76
N LYS A 547 -37.70 35.26 53.12
CA LYS A 547 -38.67 34.40 52.40
C LYS A 547 -39.48 35.15 51.33
N SER A 548 -39.93 34.43 50.29
CA SER A 548 -41.34 34.34 49.83
C SER A 548 -41.50 33.23 48.76
N GLU A 549 -42.69 32.66 48.69
CA GLU A 549 -43.14 31.43 47.99
C GLU A 549 -43.34 31.60 46.47
N GLU A 550 -43.26 30.49 45.70
CA GLU A 550 -44.33 30.00 44.82
C GLU A 550 -43.99 28.62 44.17
N THR A 551 -44.88 27.66 44.45
CA THR A 551 -45.35 26.46 43.70
C THR A 551 -44.43 25.66 42.76
N SER A 552 -44.15 24.40 43.15
CA SER A 552 -43.79 23.30 42.24
C SER A 552 -44.59 22.04 42.60
N THR A 553 -45.31 21.47 41.64
CA THR A 553 -45.93 20.14 41.73
C THR A 553 -44.86 19.04 41.93
N PRO A 554 -45.13 17.99 42.72
CA PRO A 554 -44.19 16.89 42.89
C PRO A 554 -44.20 15.91 41.69
N PRO A 555 -43.10 15.19 41.44
CA PRO A 555 -43.03 14.16 40.40
C PRO A 555 -43.88 12.92 40.78
N PRO A 556 -44.31 12.12 39.78
CA PRO A 556 -45.15 10.94 40.00
C PRO A 556 -44.45 9.91 40.90
N THR A 557 -45.24 9.28 41.77
CA THR A 557 -44.80 8.25 42.71
C THR A 557 -44.62 6.89 42.02
N PHE A 558 -43.72 6.07 42.58
CA PHE A 558 -43.34 4.74 42.09
C PHE A 558 -44.52 3.80 41.77
N ASP A 559 -45.67 4.00 42.42
CA ASP A 559 -46.86 3.18 42.19
C ASP A 559 -47.50 3.41 40.81
N GLU A 560 -47.36 4.61 40.23
CA GLU A 560 -47.87 4.90 38.87
C GLU A 560 -47.00 4.22 37.80
N ILE A 561 -45.69 4.16 38.04
CA ILE A 561 -44.72 3.50 37.15
C ILE A 561 -44.90 1.97 37.21
N ALA A 562 -45.24 1.42 38.37
CA ALA A 562 -45.49 -0.01 38.54
C ALA A 562 -46.74 -0.49 37.77
N VAL A 563 -47.79 0.34 37.72
CA VAL A 563 -49.01 0.05 36.93
C VAL A 563 -48.71 0.05 35.43
N GLU A 564 -47.88 0.98 34.96
CA GLU A 564 -47.48 1.08 33.55
C GLU A 564 -46.65 -0.14 33.11
N ILE A 565 -45.69 -0.56 33.94
CA ILE A 565 -44.87 -1.76 33.68
C ILE A 565 -45.72 -3.04 33.72
N SER A 566 -46.67 -3.14 34.64
CA SER A 566 -47.55 -4.30 34.74
C SER A 566 -48.52 -4.39 33.56
N SER A 567 -48.90 -3.25 32.96
CA SER A 567 -49.70 -3.23 31.73
C SER A 567 -48.89 -3.64 30.49
N ALA A 568 -47.62 -3.24 30.41
CA ALA A 568 -46.72 -3.60 29.32
C ALA A 568 -46.30 -5.09 29.34
N LEU A 569 -46.34 -5.74 30.52
CA LEU A 569 -45.99 -7.17 30.68
C LEU A 569 -47.16 -8.13 30.38
N GLN A 570 -48.40 -7.63 30.25
CA GLN A 570 -49.57 -8.45 29.92
C GLN A 570 -49.80 -8.61 28.42
N GLU A 571 -49.16 -7.79 27.58
CA GLU A 571 -49.15 -7.99 26.14
C GLU A 571 -48.12 -9.08 25.79
N GLN A 572 -48.60 -10.27 25.38
CA GLN A 572 -47.71 -11.30 24.84
C GLN A 572 -46.97 -10.73 23.62
N PRO A 573 -45.63 -10.76 23.58
CA PRO A 573 -44.92 -10.38 22.37
C PRO A 573 -45.16 -11.47 21.32
N THR A 574 -45.81 -11.11 20.22
CA THR A 574 -45.65 -11.84 18.97
C THR A 574 -44.17 -11.78 18.60
N LEU A 575 -43.51 -12.94 18.61
CA LEU A 575 -42.16 -13.11 18.07
C LEU A 575 -42.18 -12.59 16.63
N THR A 576 -41.52 -11.46 16.41
CA THR A 576 -41.17 -10.99 15.07
C THR A 576 -39.87 -11.70 14.68
N ASP A 577 -39.83 -12.25 13.47
CA ASP A 577 -38.69 -12.98 12.88
C ASP A 577 -37.45 -12.10 12.60
N ASP A 578 -37.41 -10.86 13.10
CA ASP A 578 -36.32 -9.90 12.87
C ASP A 578 -35.20 -10.01 13.93
N ILE A 579 -34.70 -11.23 14.15
CA ILE A 579 -33.42 -11.42 14.83
C ILE A 579 -32.34 -11.37 13.75
N ALA A 580 -31.63 -10.24 13.68
CA ALA A 580 -30.42 -10.15 12.89
C ALA A 580 -29.41 -11.19 13.40
N PRO A 581 -28.86 -12.06 12.54
CA PRO A 581 -27.94 -13.13 12.95
C PRO A 581 -26.56 -12.62 13.41
N TYR A 582 -26.34 -11.29 13.44
CA TYR A 582 -25.05 -10.68 13.67
C TYR A 582 -25.18 -9.32 14.39
N ASP A 583 -24.32 -9.08 15.37
CA ASP A 583 -24.20 -7.82 16.12
C ASP A 583 -22.86 -7.13 15.80
N ALA A 584 -22.94 -5.95 15.19
CA ALA A 584 -21.80 -5.14 14.79
C ALA A 584 -21.13 -4.36 15.95
N ALA A 585 -21.73 -4.33 17.14
CA ALA A 585 -21.16 -3.73 18.34
C ALA A 585 -20.40 -4.73 19.23
N SER A 586 -20.42 -6.01 18.85
CA SER A 586 -19.78 -7.11 19.59
C SER A 586 -18.31 -7.27 19.22
N ASP A 587 -17.47 -7.57 20.22
CA ASP A 587 -16.04 -7.83 20.06
C ASP A 587 -15.72 -9.28 19.64
N LEU A 588 -16.75 -10.14 19.44
CA LEU A 588 -16.60 -11.55 19.07
C LEU A 588 -16.79 -11.79 17.56
N PRO A 589 -16.03 -12.74 16.95
CA PRO A 589 -16.22 -13.16 15.55
C PRO A 589 -17.62 -13.73 15.28
N MET A 590 -18.11 -13.61 14.04
CA MET A 590 -19.47 -14.02 13.63
C MET A 590 -19.78 -15.50 13.91
N ASP A 591 -18.80 -16.39 13.79
CA ASP A 591 -18.98 -17.83 14.00
C ASP A 591 -19.34 -18.17 15.46
N ASP A 592 -18.86 -17.38 16.42
CA ASP A 592 -19.19 -17.52 17.84
C ASP A 592 -20.51 -16.83 18.22
N GLN A 593 -20.96 -15.83 17.46
CA GLN A 593 -22.23 -15.13 17.68
C GLN A 593 -23.44 -16.02 17.36
N ASN A 594 -23.32 -16.91 16.36
CA ASN A 594 -24.36 -17.86 15.98
C ASN A 594 -24.63 -18.97 17.02
N ASN A 595 -23.67 -19.26 17.91
CA ASN A 595 -23.83 -20.28 18.97
C ASN A 595 -24.57 -19.76 20.21
N CYS A 596 -24.57 -18.44 20.44
CA CYS A 596 -25.25 -17.81 21.58
C CYS A 596 -26.78 -17.73 21.41
N SER A 597 -27.29 -17.72 20.17
CA SER A 597 -28.72 -17.59 19.86
C SER A 597 -29.54 -18.87 20.05
N ARG A 598 -28.92 -20.01 20.41
CA ARG A 598 -29.60 -21.33 20.49
C ARG A 598 -29.64 -22.01 21.87
N ARG A 599 -29.32 -21.33 22.98
CA ARG A 599 -29.47 -21.95 24.32
C ARG A 599 -30.41 -21.14 25.23
N PRO A 600 -31.65 -21.61 25.50
CA PRO A 600 -32.40 -21.11 26.64
C PRO A 600 -31.70 -21.60 27.92
N LYS A 601 -31.12 -20.69 28.70
CA LYS A 601 -30.74 -20.99 30.09
C LYS A 601 -32.02 -21.02 30.94
N PRO A 602 -32.31 -22.11 31.67
CA PRO A 602 -33.37 -22.08 32.66
C PRO A 602 -32.89 -21.24 33.85
N ILE A 603 -33.67 -20.22 34.20
CA ILE A 603 -33.51 -19.45 35.43
C ILE A 603 -34.24 -20.24 36.52
N TRP A 604 -33.49 -20.69 37.53
CA TRP A 604 -34.03 -20.99 38.86
C TRP A 604 -33.54 -19.91 39.83
N LEU A 605 -34.41 -19.62 40.81
CA LEU A 605 -34.28 -18.76 42.01
C LEU A 605 -32.85 -18.40 42.47
#